data_AF-A0A0X3P092-F1
#
_entry.id   AF-A0A0X3P092-F1
#
_cell.length_a   1.000
_cell.length_b   1.000
_cell.length_c   1.000
_cell.angle_alpha   90.00
_cell.angle_beta   90.00
_cell.angle_gamma   90.00
#
_symmetry.space_group_name_H-M   'P 1'
#
loop_
_entity.id
_entity.type
_entity.pdbx_description
1 polymer ?
#
loop_
_entity_poly.entity_id
_entity_poly.type
_entity_poly.pdbx_seq_one_letter_code
_entity_poly.pdbx_strand_id
1 'polypeptide(L)'
;MANDVGIDVSYEFELEYSAKWINQHKFLRVGLQFPTDLLRFSILVHDELRRRTSTSIVILGDTPYSSCCIDELAGERWGVDAIIHYGNACLSATVGRVPFLHVFGRPPCPALQYLLRICHDVTNLIFAQHKDSATAAAAVPCVLFACDFRYQAAARQMAEVLAAELAPHSVSLWLGEPVTAADKKTTGPTTALVHAGRRFCPLGASTAEKSPLVPTASWSLVYLGACDVAFYRVLVTLRQSYALTALTIDPQSGEVSPATKSAAAFLRRRYYLMEKAKEAKRIGILVHTSFLYTFVCLFSELSFGNKVGRMLVVFLS
;
A
#
# COMPACT_ATOMS: atom_id res chain seq x y z
N MET A 1 38.77 -7.06 -20.01
CA MET A 1 38.64 -6.28 -18.76
C MET A 1 37.37 -5.45 -18.89
N ALA A 2 36.24 -6.02 -18.46
CA ALA A 2 34.98 -5.28 -18.42
C ALA A 2 34.98 -4.47 -17.12
N ASN A 3 34.82 -3.15 -17.24
CA ASN A 3 34.63 -2.28 -16.09
C ASN A 3 33.33 -2.69 -15.40
N ASP A 4 33.49 -3.38 -14.28
CA ASP A 4 32.45 -3.64 -13.29
C ASP A 4 32.13 -2.27 -12.65
N VAL A 5 31.18 -1.54 -13.26
CA VAL A 5 30.52 -0.43 -12.60
C VAL A 5 29.66 -1.09 -11.54
N GLY A 6 30.28 -1.34 -10.39
CA GLY A 6 29.63 -1.89 -9.21
C GLY A 6 28.53 -0.95 -8.75
N ILE A 7 27.35 -1.11 -9.34
CA ILE A 7 26.11 -0.68 -8.70
C ILE A 7 26.03 -1.56 -7.47
N ASP A 8 26.19 -0.98 -6.28
CA ASP A 8 25.86 -1.64 -5.03
C ASP A 8 24.35 -1.94 -5.06
N VAL A 9 24.00 -3.14 -5.53
CA VAL A 9 22.62 -3.60 -5.64
C VAL A 9 22.19 -4.13 -4.27
N SER A 10 22.08 -3.22 -3.30
CA SER A 10 21.61 -3.57 -1.96
C SER A 10 20.13 -3.98 -1.96
N TYR A 11 19.41 -3.75 -3.08
CA TYR A 11 18.01 -4.10 -3.28
C TYR A 11 17.84 -5.52 -3.86
N GLU A 12 17.16 -6.40 -3.12
CA GLU A 12 16.81 -7.73 -3.63
C GLU A 12 15.51 -7.69 -4.44
N PHE A 13 15.57 -7.98 -5.74
CA PHE A 13 14.41 -7.97 -6.65
C PHE A 13 13.66 -9.31 -6.76
N GLU A 14 14.00 -10.32 -5.95
CA GLU A 14 13.33 -11.64 -5.96
C GLU A 14 13.22 -12.24 -7.39
N LEU A 15 14.31 -12.16 -8.16
CA LEU A 15 14.32 -12.48 -9.60
C LEU A 15 14.02 -13.95 -9.91
N GLU A 16 14.32 -14.84 -8.98
CA GLU A 16 13.96 -16.26 -9.10
C GLU A 16 12.45 -16.48 -9.06
N TYR A 17 11.74 -15.72 -8.22
CA TYR A 17 10.27 -15.76 -8.15
C TYR A 17 9.66 -15.27 -9.46
N SER A 18 10.21 -14.17 -9.99
CA SER A 18 9.83 -13.61 -11.29
C SER A 18 10.04 -14.61 -12.43
N ALA A 19 11.22 -15.22 -12.54
CA ALA A 19 11.55 -16.19 -13.58
C ALA A 19 10.69 -17.46 -13.53
N LYS A 20 10.42 -17.99 -12.32
CA LYS A 20 9.51 -19.12 -12.13
C LYS A 20 8.10 -18.81 -12.64
N TRP A 21 7.58 -17.63 -12.30
CA TRP A 21 6.25 -17.22 -12.75
C TRP A 21 6.17 -17.09 -14.27
N ILE A 22 7.18 -16.51 -14.92
CA ILE A 22 7.29 -16.40 -16.38
C ILE A 22 7.25 -17.80 -17.03
N ASN A 23 8.13 -18.69 -16.57
CA ASN A 23 8.28 -20.03 -17.16
C ASN A 23 7.04 -20.91 -16.95
N GLN A 24 6.39 -20.81 -15.78
CA GLN A 24 5.16 -21.56 -15.47
C GLN A 24 4.01 -21.21 -16.43
N HIS A 25 3.87 -19.94 -16.78
CA HIS A 25 2.79 -19.47 -17.64
C HIS A 25 3.16 -19.47 -19.13
N LYS A 26 4.44 -19.75 -19.47
CA LYS A 26 4.96 -19.83 -20.84
C LYS A 26 4.73 -18.54 -21.65
N PHE A 27 4.86 -17.39 -20.99
CA PHE A 27 4.76 -16.09 -21.67
C PHE A 27 5.87 -15.92 -22.72
N LEU A 28 5.54 -15.33 -23.86
CA LEU A 28 6.47 -15.08 -24.97
C LEU A 28 7.10 -13.69 -24.85
N ARG A 29 6.36 -12.70 -24.34
CA ARG A 29 6.82 -11.34 -24.10
C ARG A 29 6.34 -10.80 -22.76
N VAL A 30 7.25 -10.35 -21.90
CA VAL A 30 6.93 -9.83 -20.56
C VAL A 30 7.44 -8.40 -20.40
N GLY A 31 6.55 -7.51 -20.00
CA GLY A 31 6.86 -6.11 -19.69
C GLY A 31 7.29 -5.94 -18.24
N LEU A 32 8.39 -5.24 -17.99
CA LEU A 32 8.84 -4.85 -16.67
C LEU A 32 8.42 -3.40 -16.40
N GLN A 33 7.75 -3.19 -15.28
CA GLN A 33 7.31 -1.87 -14.83
C GLN A 33 8.02 -1.53 -13.51
N PHE A 34 8.56 -0.31 -13.43
CA PHE A 34 9.28 0.17 -12.25
C PHE A 34 8.73 1.53 -11.81
N PRO A 35 8.62 1.79 -10.50
CA PRO A 35 8.44 3.14 -9.98
C PRO A 35 9.71 3.96 -10.23
N THR A 36 9.57 5.29 -10.19
CA THR A 36 10.64 6.25 -10.50
C THR A 36 11.94 5.97 -9.73
N ASP A 37 11.85 5.61 -8.45
CA ASP A 37 13.00 5.35 -7.58
C ASP A 37 13.72 4.02 -7.88
N LEU A 38 13.05 3.07 -8.55
CA LEU A 38 13.62 1.79 -8.95
C LEU A 38 14.00 1.73 -10.44
N LEU A 39 13.64 2.74 -11.24
CA LEU A 39 13.89 2.77 -12.69
C LEU A 39 15.39 2.62 -13.03
N ARG A 40 16.29 3.11 -12.16
CA ARG A 40 17.74 2.94 -12.30
C ARG A 40 18.22 1.49 -12.34
N PHE A 41 17.44 0.56 -11.80
CA PHE A 41 17.75 -0.88 -11.79
C PHE A 41 17.13 -1.65 -12.97
N SER A 42 16.36 -0.98 -13.82
CA SER A 42 15.56 -1.62 -14.87
C SER A 42 16.38 -2.46 -15.85
N ILE A 43 17.53 -1.93 -16.30
CA ILE A 43 18.45 -2.63 -17.21
C ILE A 43 19.05 -3.87 -16.55
N LEU A 44 19.47 -3.74 -15.28
CA LEU A 44 20.05 -4.85 -14.52
C LEU A 44 19.05 -6.00 -14.36
N VAL A 45 17.83 -5.67 -13.95
CA VAL A 45 16.74 -6.65 -13.78
C VAL A 45 16.35 -7.28 -15.12
N HIS A 46 16.27 -6.48 -16.19
CA HIS A 46 16.04 -6.97 -17.54
C HIS A 46 17.08 -8.01 -17.97
N ASP A 47 18.37 -7.69 -17.84
CA ASP A 47 19.45 -8.57 -18.29
C ASP A 47 19.51 -9.87 -17.47
N GLU A 48 19.23 -9.80 -16.17
CA GLU A 48 19.17 -10.97 -15.30
C GLU A 48 17.99 -11.89 -15.65
N LEU A 49 16.79 -11.34 -15.88
CA LEU A 49 15.63 -12.15 -16.28
C LEU A 49 15.80 -12.76 -17.68
N ARG A 50 16.42 -12.03 -18.60
CA ARG A 50 16.75 -12.55 -19.94
C ARG A 50 17.75 -13.70 -19.88
N ARG A 51 18.64 -13.74 -18.89
CA ARG A 51 19.55 -14.88 -18.66
C ARG A 51 18.86 -16.09 -18.03
N ARG A 52 17.76 -15.88 -17.29
CA ARG A 52 17.00 -16.95 -16.59
C ARG A 52 15.82 -17.51 -17.37
N THR A 53 15.40 -16.85 -18.44
CA THR A 53 14.19 -17.20 -19.21
C THR A 53 14.47 -17.10 -20.70
N SER A 54 13.73 -17.87 -21.52
CA SER A 54 13.76 -17.75 -22.98
C SER A 54 12.75 -16.72 -23.52
N THR A 55 12.09 -15.99 -22.62
CA THR A 55 11.03 -15.01 -22.92
C THR A 55 11.63 -13.67 -23.36
N SER A 56 10.95 -12.97 -24.26
CA SER A 56 11.31 -11.60 -24.63
C SER A 56 10.96 -10.64 -23.49
N ILE A 57 11.98 -10.12 -22.80
CA ILE A 57 11.80 -9.17 -21.70
C ILE A 57 11.89 -7.75 -22.26
N VAL A 58 10.94 -6.89 -21.91
CA VAL A 58 10.94 -5.47 -22.31
C VAL A 58 10.69 -4.57 -21.12
N ILE A 59 11.27 -3.37 -21.09
CA ILE A 59 11.00 -2.38 -20.05
C ILE A 59 9.88 -1.46 -20.54
N LEU A 60 8.82 -1.32 -19.76
CA LEU A 60 7.75 -0.37 -20.03
C LEU A 60 8.21 1.03 -19.60
N GLY A 61 8.41 1.91 -20.58
CA GLY A 61 8.90 3.28 -20.36
C GLY A 61 7.81 4.28 -19.96
N ASP A 62 6.54 3.91 -20.11
CA ASP A 62 5.43 4.76 -19.68
C ASP A 62 5.41 4.82 -18.14
N THR A 63 5.54 6.03 -17.60
CA THR A 63 5.32 6.23 -16.17
C THR A 63 3.81 6.18 -15.92
N PRO A 64 3.30 5.19 -15.17
CA PRO A 64 1.89 5.21 -14.78
C PRO A 64 1.59 6.51 -14.03
N TYR A 65 0.36 7.02 -14.15
CA TYR A 65 -0.11 8.24 -13.45
C TYR A 65 0.22 8.22 -11.95
N SER A 66 0.29 7.02 -11.37
CA SER A 66 0.83 6.78 -10.03
C SER A 66 1.83 5.63 -10.09
N SER A 67 3.00 5.83 -9.50
CA SER A 67 4.13 4.88 -9.48
C SER A 67 3.81 3.50 -8.92
N CYS A 68 2.67 3.35 -8.23
CA CYS A 68 2.25 2.13 -7.57
C CYS A 68 1.14 1.34 -8.30
N CYS A 69 0.70 1.78 -9.49
CA CYS A 69 -0.38 1.15 -10.25
C CYS A 69 0.16 0.34 -11.44
N ILE A 70 -0.52 -0.77 -11.75
CA ILE A 70 -0.27 -1.55 -12.98
C ILE A 70 -0.75 -0.74 -14.20
N ASP A 71 0.10 -0.64 -15.22
CA ASP A 71 -0.26 -0.01 -16.50
C ASP A 71 -0.64 -1.05 -17.55
N GLU A 72 -1.88 -1.54 -17.44
CA GLU A 72 -2.42 -2.53 -18.37
C GLU A 72 -2.54 -1.98 -19.80
N LEU A 73 -2.76 -0.68 -19.96
CA LEU A 73 -2.88 -0.05 -21.29
C LEU A 73 -1.55 -0.01 -22.02
N ALA A 74 -0.47 0.34 -21.32
CA ALA A 74 0.88 0.23 -21.87
C ALA A 74 1.17 -1.22 -22.24
N GLY A 75 0.82 -2.17 -21.37
CA GLY A 75 0.95 -3.59 -21.66
C GLY A 75 0.25 -4.02 -22.96
N GLU A 76 -1.03 -3.68 -23.11
CA GLU A 76 -1.80 -3.97 -24.33
C GLU A 76 -1.19 -3.31 -25.57
N ARG A 77 -0.87 -2.01 -25.48
CA ARG A 77 -0.31 -1.22 -26.59
C ARG A 77 1.00 -1.82 -27.09
N TRP A 78 1.84 -2.32 -26.19
CA TRP A 78 3.14 -2.89 -26.51
C TRP A 78 3.11 -4.41 -26.73
N GLY A 79 1.92 -5.02 -26.69
CA GLY A 79 1.71 -6.44 -26.98
C GLY A 79 2.49 -7.36 -26.04
N VAL A 80 2.55 -7.03 -24.74
CA VAL A 80 3.14 -7.94 -23.74
C VAL A 80 2.07 -8.92 -23.26
N ASP A 81 2.47 -10.17 -23.06
CA ASP A 81 1.58 -11.22 -22.56
C ASP A 81 1.35 -11.08 -21.05
N ALA A 82 2.29 -10.43 -20.35
CA ALA A 82 2.20 -10.17 -18.92
C ALA A 82 3.07 -9.00 -18.47
N ILE A 83 2.74 -8.41 -17.32
CA ILE A 83 3.49 -7.32 -16.67
C ILE A 83 4.07 -7.79 -15.34
N ILE A 84 5.35 -7.54 -15.07
CA ILE A 84 5.93 -7.63 -13.74
C ILE A 84 6.13 -6.21 -13.21
N HIS A 85 5.41 -5.86 -12.15
CA HIS A 85 5.52 -4.58 -11.47
C HIS A 85 6.41 -4.71 -10.23
N TYR A 86 7.56 -4.03 -10.26
CA TYR A 86 8.51 -4.03 -9.16
C TYR A 86 8.23 -2.90 -8.16
N GLY A 87 8.48 -3.13 -6.88
CA GLY A 87 8.38 -2.11 -5.84
C GLY A 87 6.98 -1.99 -5.23
N ASN A 88 6.73 -0.87 -4.56
CA ASN A 88 5.50 -0.68 -3.76
C ASN A 88 4.26 -0.55 -4.65
N ALA A 89 3.15 -1.17 -4.25
CA ALA A 89 1.93 -1.21 -5.05
C ALA A 89 0.71 -0.65 -4.31
N CYS A 90 -0.27 -0.14 -5.07
CA CYS A 90 -1.58 0.21 -4.51
C CYS A 90 -2.46 -1.01 -4.22
N LEU A 91 -2.25 -2.08 -4.99
CA LEU A 91 -3.12 -3.26 -5.04
C LEU A 91 -4.59 -2.91 -5.30
N SER A 92 -4.82 -1.79 -5.98
CA SER A 92 -6.13 -1.41 -6.51
C SER A 92 -6.64 -2.48 -7.48
N ALA A 93 -7.95 -2.57 -7.63
CA ALA A 93 -8.55 -3.43 -8.64
C ALA A 93 -8.11 -2.97 -10.04
N THR A 94 -7.71 -3.96 -10.85
CA THR A 94 -7.35 -3.83 -12.25
C THR A 94 -8.52 -4.24 -13.12
N VAL A 95 -8.48 -3.87 -14.41
CA VAL A 95 -9.52 -4.30 -15.37
C VAL A 95 -9.30 -5.76 -15.76
N GLY A 96 -8.07 -6.27 -15.66
CA GLY A 96 -7.73 -7.66 -15.92
C GLY A 96 -7.48 -7.95 -17.39
N ARG A 97 -7.03 -6.96 -18.16
CA ARG A 97 -6.74 -7.08 -19.58
C ARG A 97 -5.41 -7.76 -19.84
N VAL A 98 -4.42 -7.49 -18.99
CA VAL A 98 -3.08 -8.09 -19.06
C VAL A 98 -2.77 -8.76 -17.72
N PRO A 99 -2.39 -10.05 -17.71
CA PRO A 99 -1.88 -10.71 -16.52
C PRO A 99 -0.72 -9.93 -15.89
N PHE A 100 -0.67 -9.86 -14.57
CA PHE A 100 0.42 -9.15 -13.89
C PHE A 100 0.89 -9.88 -12.63
N LEU A 101 2.14 -9.61 -12.27
CA LEU A 101 2.78 -10.03 -11.04
C LEU A 101 3.29 -8.79 -10.30
N HIS A 102 2.97 -8.67 -9.01
CA HIS A 102 3.64 -7.72 -8.14
C HIS A 102 4.87 -8.37 -7.52
N VAL A 103 6.02 -7.69 -7.59
CA VAL A 103 7.26 -8.12 -6.94
C VAL A 103 7.77 -6.95 -6.11
N PHE A 104 7.46 -6.95 -4.82
CA PHE A 104 7.83 -5.85 -3.95
C PHE A 104 9.35 -5.74 -3.81
N GLY A 105 10.06 -6.86 -3.74
CA GLY A 105 11.49 -6.88 -3.43
C GLY A 105 11.77 -6.50 -1.98
N ARG A 106 13.05 -6.54 -1.61
CA ARG A 106 13.52 -6.35 -0.23
C ARG A 106 14.68 -5.36 -0.20
N PRO A 107 14.40 -4.05 -0.10
CA PRO A 107 15.41 -3.06 0.22
C PRO A 107 16.02 -3.34 1.60
N PRO A 108 17.26 -2.91 1.85
CA PRO A 108 17.83 -2.93 3.19
C PRO A 108 16.98 -2.11 4.16
N CYS A 109 16.83 -2.62 5.37
CA CYS A 109 16.20 -1.92 6.49
C CYS A 109 17.18 -1.86 7.67
N PRO A 110 18.18 -0.94 7.63
CA PRO A 110 19.15 -0.80 8.72
C PRO A 110 18.49 -0.53 10.07
N ALA A 111 17.28 0.05 10.10
CA ALA A 111 16.50 0.27 11.31
C ALA A 111 16.29 -1.00 12.16
N LEU A 112 16.32 -2.20 11.58
CA LEU A 112 16.22 -3.46 12.33
C LEU A 112 17.33 -3.64 13.38
N GLN A 113 18.49 -3.01 13.21
CA GLN A 113 19.55 -3.05 14.24
C GLN A 113 19.13 -2.36 15.55
N TYR A 114 18.09 -1.52 15.52
CA TYR A 114 17.53 -0.82 16.67
C TYR A 114 16.16 -1.35 17.08
N LEU A 115 15.80 -2.57 16.66
CA LEU A 115 14.47 -3.18 16.83
C LEU A 115 13.85 -2.95 18.22
N LEU A 116 14.55 -3.34 19.29
CA LEU A 116 14.02 -3.21 20.66
C LEU A 116 13.79 -1.76 21.07
N ARG A 117 14.72 -0.86 20.72
CA ARG A 117 14.57 0.58 21.01
C ARG A 117 13.37 1.15 20.28
N ILE A 118 13.22 0.83 19.00
CA ILE A 118 12.11 1.31 18.15
C ILE A 118 10.77 0.85 18.72
N CYS A 119 10.63 -0.44 19.05
CA CYS A 119 9.39 -0.98 19.63
C CYS A 119 9.06 -0.28 20.96
N HIS A 120 10.06 -0.09 21.83
CA HIS A 120 9.89 0.63 23.08
C HIS A 120 9.46 2.10 22.88
N ASP A 121 10.10 2.82 21.95
CA ASP A 121 9.76 4.21 21.63
C ASP A 121 8.34 4.33 21.08
N VAL A 122 7.93 3.41 20.20
CA VAL A 122 6.55 3.31 19.69
C VAL A 122 5.57 3.08 20.83
N THR A 123 5.83 2.10 21.69
CA THR A 123 5.00 1.77 22.87
C THR A 123 4.81 3.01 23.76
N ASN A 124 5.91 3.69 24.10
CA ASN A 124 5.88 4.89 24.94
C ASN A 124 5.08 6.03 24.31
N LEU A 125 5.27 6.29 23.01
CA LEU A 125 4.55 7.35 22.30
C LEU A 125 3.05 7.06 22.23
N ILE A 126 2.67 5.82 21.93
CA ILE A 126 1.27 5.39 21.93
C ILE A 126 0.66 5.68 23.31
N PHE A 127 1.26 5.18 24.39
CA PHE A 127 0.70 5.41 25.73
C PHE A 127 0.70 6.88 26.14
N ALA A 128 1.73 7.65 25.80
CA ALA A 128 1.77 9.08 26.09
C ALA A 128 0.62 9.85 25.43
N GLN A 129 0.26 9.50 24.20
CA GLN A 129 -0.80 10.17 23.43
C GLN A 129 -2.22 9.78 23.91
N HIS A 130 -2.36 8.69 24.66
CA HIS A 130 -3.64 8.22 25.19
C HIS A 130 -3.84 8.49 26.70
N LYS A 131 -2.88 9.16 27.37
CA LYS A 131 -2.96 9.52 28.80
C LYS A 131 -4.20 10.35 29.17
N ASP A 132 -4.72 11.17 28.25
CA ASP A 132 -5.89 12.04 28.50
C ASP A 132 -7.25 11.32 28.34
N SER A 133 -7.28 10.06 27.91
CA SER A 133 -8.52 9.26 27.80
C SER A 133 -8.90 8.56 29.13
N ALA A 134 -8.31 9.00 30.25
CA ALA A 134 -8.37 8.40 31.58
C ALA A 134 -9.73 8.56 32.32
N THR A 135 -10.85 8.53 31.60
CA THR A 135 -12.14 8.12 32.18
C THR A 135 -12.42 6.67 31.77
N ALA A 136 -11.76 5.74 32.49
CA ALA A 136 -12.12 4.36 32.86
C ALA A 136 -12.94 3.41 31.93
N ALA A 137 -13.15 3.70 30.63
CA ALA A 137 -13.89 2.77 29.74
C ALA A 137 -13.46 2.80 28.25
N ALA A 138 -12.46 3.60 27.85
CA ALA A 138 -12.01 3.71 26.46
C ALA A 138 -10.53 3.29 26.33
N ALA A 139 -10.26 2.01 26.60
CA ALA A 139 -8.96 1.40 26.31
C ALA A 139 -8.63 1.56 24.83
N VAL A 140 -7.38 1.88 24.47
CA VAL A 140 -6.88 1.80 23.10
C VAL A 140 -6.89 0.32 22.71
N PRO A 141 -7.88 -0.21 21.97
CA PRO A 141 -8.04 -1.65 21.90
C PRO A 141 -7.05 -2.26 20.90
N CYS A 142 -6.47 -1.42 20.03
CA CYS A 142 -5.80 -1.88 18.82
C CYS A 142 -4.77 -0.90 18.27
N VAL A 143 -3.65 -1.45 17.81
CA VAL A 143 -2.66 -0.76 16.99
C VAL A 143 -2.66 -1.43 15.62
N LEU A 144 -2.87 -0.64 14.56
CA LEU A 144 -2.67 -1.11 13.19
C LEU A 144 -1.23 -0.85 12.79
N PHE A 145 -0.51 -1.90 12.38
CA PHE A 145 0.83 -1.80 11.83
C PHE A 145 0.75 -1.97 10.31
N ALA A 146 1.06 -0.92 9.57
CA ALA A 146 1.18 -0.96 8.12
C ALA A 146 2.62 -0.64 7.69
N CYS A 147 2.94 -0.93 6.44
CA CYS A 147 4.24 -0.61 5.87
C CYS A 147 4.13 -0.26 4.39
N ASP A 148 5.16 0.39 3.86
CA ASP A 148 5.52 0.22 2.45
C ASP A 148 5.82 -1.27 2.23
N PHE A 149 5.18 -1.86 1.22
CA PHE A 149 5.21 -3.30 1.01
C PHE A 149 6.61 -3.86 0.75
N ARG A 150 7.57 -3.01 0.37
CA ARG A 150 8.97 -3.40 0.22
C ARG A 150 9.61 -3.79 1.56
N TYR A 151 9.12 -3.25 2.68
CA TYR A 151 9.65 -3.53 4.02
C TYR A 151 8.83 -4.59 4.80
N GLN A 152 8.02 -5.42 4.13
CA GLN A 152 7.14 -6.40 4.79
C GLN A 152 7.86 -7.31 5.79
N ALA A 153 9.03 -7.84 5.42
CA ALA A 153 9.79 -8.73 6.30
C ALA A 153 10.26 -8.01 7.57
N ALA A 154 10.75 -6.77 7.44
CA ALA A 154 11.16 -5.96 8.57
C ALA A 154 9.96 -5.53 9.44
N ALA A 155 8.86 -5.13 8.80
CA ALA A 155 7.62 -4.78 9.48
C ALA A 155 7.08 -5.94 10.31
N ARG A 156 7.16 -7.18 9.80
CA ARG A 156 6.73 -8.36 10.54
C ARG A 156 7.57 -8.60 11.80
N GLN A 157 8.89 -8.50 11.70
CA GLN A 157 9.77 -8.63 12.87
C GLN A 157 9.50 -7.54 13.92
N MET A 158 9.37 -6.29 13.49
CA MET A 158 9.00 -5.17 14.36
C MET A 158 7.63 -5.37 15.02
N ALA A 159 6.66 -5.87 14.25
CA ALA A 159 5.31 -6.11 14.75
C ALA A 159 5.27 -7.27 15.75
N GLU A 160 6.03 -8.35 15.56
CA GLU A 160 6.09 -9.45 16.52
C GLU A 160 6.65 -9.00 17.88
N VAL A 161 7.71 -8.18 17.89
CA VAL A 161 8.26 -7.60 19.13
C VAL A 161 7.29 -6.60 19.75
N LEU A 162 6.72 -5.69 18.95
CA LEU A 162 5.78 -4.70 19.45
C LEU A 162 4.50 -5.35 20.02
N ALA A 163 4.01 -6.43 19.40
CA ALA A 163 2.88 -7.19 19.92
C ALA A 163 3.18 -7.76 21.31
N ALA A 164 4.38 -8.29 21.52
CA ALA A 164 4.81 -8.80 22.82
C ALA A 164 4.90 -7.69 23.89
N GLU A 165 5.37 -6.49 23.54
CA GLU A 165 5.41 -5.35 24.46
C GLU A 165 4.02 -4.79 24.80
N LEU A 166 3.09 -4.84 23.84
CA LEU A 166 1.72 -4.34 24.01
C LEU A 166 0.80 -5.33 24.74
N ALA A 167 1.08 -6.64 24.66
CA ALA A 167 0.23 -7.69 25.25
C ALA A 167 -0.06 -7.54 26.76
N PRO A 168 0.90 -7.18 27.64
CA PRO A 168 0.64 -6.95 29.07
C PRO A 168 -0.38 -5.84 29.34
N HIS A 169 -0.58 -4.94 28.39
CA HIS A 169 -1.50 -3.81 28.50
C HIS A 169 -2.86 -4.07 27.84
N SER A 170 -3.15 -5.33 27.45
CA SER A 170 -4.36 -5.73 26.72
C SER A 170 -4.58 -4.98 25.39
N VAL A 171 -3.49 -4.56 24.74
CA VAL A 171 -3.55 -3.87 23.43
C VAL A 171 -3.26 -4.88 22.32
N SER A 172 -4.20 -5.06 21.38
CA SER A 172 -3.99 -5.95 20.23
C SER A 172 -3.19 -5.27 19.12
N LEU A 173 -2.23 -5.97 18.51
CA LEU A 173 -1.51 -5.47 17.32
C LEU A 173 -1.99 -6.20 16.07
N TRP A 174 -2.30 -5.43 15.03
CA TRP A 174 -2.78 -5.96 13.76
C TRP A 174 -1.83 -5.59 12.62
N LEU A 175 -1.22 -6.59 11.99
CA LEU A 175 -0.28 -6.39 10.89
C LEU A 175 -1.01 -6.39 9.54
N GLY A 176 -0.80 -5.35 8.74
CA GLY A 176 -1.32 -5.20 7.39
C GLY A 176 -0.41 -5.85 6.36
N GLU A 177 -0.83 -6.99 5.83
CA GLU A 177 -0.14 -7.71 4.76
C GLU A 177 -0.77 -7.41 3.39
N PRO A 178 -0.06 -7.58 2.25
CA PRO A 178 -0.66 -7.46 0.93
C PRO A 178 -1.88 -8.36 0.75
N VAL A 179 -2.94 -7.83 0.15
CA VAL A 179 -4.07 -8.66 -0.29
C VAL A 179 -3.63 -9.55 -1.44
N THR A 180 -3.87 -10.86 -1.30
CA THR A 180 -3.59 -11.87 -2.32
C THR A 180 -4.83 -12.19 -3.16
N ALA A 181 -4.66 -12.91 -4.27
CA ALA A 181 -5.78 -13.38 -5.08
C ALA A 181 -6.71 -14.35 -4.32
N ALA A 182 -6.20 -15.04 -3.29
CA ALA A 182 -7.00 -15.92 -2.43
C ALA A 182 -7.96 -15.12 -1.53
N ASP A 183 -7.50 -13.96 -1.03
CA ASP A 183 -8.30 -13.06 -0.18
C ASP A 183 -9.49 -12.45 -0.95
N LYS A 184 -9.39 -12.30 -2.28
CA LYS A 184 -10.49 -11.80 -3.13
C LYS A 184 -11.61 -12.82 -3.34
N LYS A 185 -11.35 -14.12 -3.10
CA LYS A 185 -12.33 -15.21 -3.30
C LYS A 185 -13.09 -15.58 -2.03
N THR A 186 -12.69 -15.05 -0.87
CA THR A 186 -13.31 -15.39 0.41
C THR A 186 -14.60 -14.57 0.60
N THR A 187 -15.76 -15.18 0.35
CA THR A 187 -17.10 -14.56 0.50
C THR A 187 -17.69 -14.71 1.91
N GLY A 188 -16.89 -15.10 2.90
CA GLY A 188 -17.31 -15.24 4.30
C GLY A 188 -16.90 -14.05 5.18
N PRO A 189 -17.50 -13.90 6.38
CA PRO A 189 -17.06 -12.90 7.36
C PRO A 189 -15.60 -13.20 7.74
N THR A 190 -14.68 -12.46 7.16
CA THR A 190 -13.25 -12.63 7.37
C THR A 190 -12.90 -12.03 8.73
N THR A 191 -12.09 -12.73 9.52
CA THR A 191 -11.52 -12.21 10.77
C THR A 191 -10.47 -11.11 10.55
N ALA A 192 -10.48 -10.47 9.39
CA ALA A 192 -9.44 -9.61 8.89
C ALA A 192 -10.04 -8.33 8.29
N LEU A 193 -9.45 -7.18 8.61
CA LEU A 193 -9.81 -5.91 8.01
C LEU A 193 -9.09 -5.79 6.66
N VAL A 194 -9.85 -5.85 5.56
CA VAL A 194 -9.30 -5.61 4.21
C VAL A 194 -9.48 -4.14 3.84
N HIS A 195 -8.37 -3.44 3.60
CA HIS A 195 -8.38 -2.01 3.40
C HIS A 195 -7.16 -1.46 2.65
N ALA A 196 -7.35 -0.57 1.68
CA ALA A 196 -6.26 0.09 0.94
C ALA A 196 -5.18 -0.87 0.36
N GLY A 197 -5.61 -2.05 -0.10
CA GLY A 197 -4.72 -3.11 -0.61
C GLY A 197 -4.10 -3.99 0.48
N ARG A 198 -4.48 -3.82 1.75
CA ARG A 198 -3.92 -4.55 2.89
C ARG A 198 -4.96 -5.42 3.56
N ARG A 199 -4.57 -6.59 4.03
CA ARG A 199 -5.32 -7.44 4.95
C ARG A 199 -4.67 -7.30 6.33
N PHE A 200 -5.34 -6.61 7.24
CA PHE A 200 -4.92 -6.48 8.62
C PHE A 200 -5.40 -7.69 9.42
N CYS A 201 -4.49 -8.38 10.10
CA CYS A 201 -4.80 -9.52 10.97
C CYS A 201 -4.12 -9.37 12.34
N PRO A 202 -4.76 -9.81 13.42
CA PRO A 202 -4.17 -9.78 14.75
C PRO A 202 -2.94 -10.70 14.81
N LEU A 203 -1.85 -10.21 15.41
CA LEU A 203 -0.69 -11.01 15.74
C LEU A 203 -0.91 -11.69 17.10
N GLY A 204 -0.66 -13.00 17.18
CA GLY A 204 -0.72 -13.77 18.43
C GLY A 204 -2.09 -14.32 18.85
N ALA A 205 -3.18 -14.05 18.13
CA ALA A 205 -4.50 -14.63 18.42
C ALA A 205 -4.73 -15.95 17.65
N SER A 206 -5.13 -17.00 18.39
CA SER A 206 -5.65 -18.25 17.82
C SER A 206 -6.91 -17.96 16.98
N THR A 207 -7.03 -18.62 15.82
CA THR A 207 -8.05 -18.45 14.77
C THR A 207 -9.50 -18.78 15.17
N ALA A 208 -9.90 -18.61 16.43
CA ALA A 208 -11.12 -19.20 16.98
C ALA A 208 -12.14 -18.22 17.59
N GLU A 209 -12.00 -16.90 17.45
CA GLU A 209 -13.05 -15.97 17.89
C GLU A 209 -13.78 -15.30 16.72
N LYS A 210 -15.10 -15.55 16.69
CA LYS A 210 -16.01 -14.96 15.73
C LYS A 210 -16.08 -13.45 15.96
N SER A 211 -15.70 -12.74 14.90
CA SER A 211 -15.83 -11.31 14.66
C SER A 211 -14.65 -10.49 15.12
N PRO A 212 -14.01 -9.78 14.19
CA PRO A 212 -13.32 -8.58 14.59
C PRO A 212 -13.79 -7.46 13.66
N LEU A 213 -14.85 -6.80 14.11
CA LEU A 213 -15.13 -5.43 13.71
C LEU A 213 -13.87 -4.63 14.03
N VAL A 214 -13.40 -3.82 13.07
CA VAL A 214 -12.44 -2.75 13.35
C VAL A 214 -12.87 -2.10 14.67
N PRO A 215 -12.01 -2.04 15.70
CA PRO A 215 -12.42 -1.55 16.99
C PRO A 215 -13.09 -0.19 16.81
N THR A 216 -14.30 -0.05 17.36
CA THR A 216 -15.11 1.17 17.30
C THR A 216 -14.58 2.28 18.20
N ALA A 217 -13.48 2.03 18.92
CA ALA A 217 -12.82 2.92 19.88
C ALA A 217 -11.45 3.43 19.37
N SER A 218 -10.72 4.17 20.20
CA SER A 218 -9.42 4.79 19.90
C SER A 218 -8.36 3.78 19.44
N TRP A 219 -7.81 3.92 18.24
CA TRP A 219 -6.73 3.07 17.73
C TRP A 219 -5.59 3.94 17.18
N SER A 220 -4.39 3.35 17.10
CA SER A 220 -3.20 4.02 16.57
C SER A 220 -2.71 3.36 15.29
N LEU A 221 -2.16 4.14 14.36
CA LEU A 221 -1.49 3.63 13.16
C LEU A 221 0.02 3.76 13.32
N VAL A 222 0.73 2.65 13.23
CA VAL A 222 2.18 2.60 13.07
C VAL A 222 2.47 2.29 11.61
N TYR A 223 3.32 3.10 10.97
CA TYR A 223 3.69 2.92 9.57
C TYR A 223 5.20 2.84 9.39
N LEU A 224 5.71 1.71 8.88
CA LEU A 224 7.11 1.59 8.48
C LEU A 224 7.30 2.16 7.07
N GLY A 225 7.91 3.35 6.99
CA GLY A 225 8.06 4.13 5.76
C GLY A 225 7.85 5.64 5.99
N ALA A 226 7.93 6.40 4.90
CA ALA A 226 7.71 7.84 4.92
C ALA A 226 6.22 8.21 4.94
N CYS A 227 5.90 9.48 5.24
CA CYS A 227 4.57 10.06 5.03
C CYS A 227 4.30 10.28 3.53
N ASP A 228 4.19 9.19 2.77
CA ASP A 228 4.00 9.18 1.33
C ASP A 228 2.54 8.91 0.91
N VAL A 229 2.32 8.73 -0.40
CA VAL A 229 0.98 8.43 -0.94
C VAL A 229 0.41 7.13 -0.36
N ALA A 230 1.23 6.11 -0.08
CA ALA A 230 0.77 4.86 0.49
C ALA A 230 0.35 5.05 1.95
N PHE A 231 1.11 5.79 2.75
CA PHE A 231 0.74 6.20 4.11
C PHE A 231 -0.59 6.95 4.13
N TYR A 232 -0.72 8.04 3.34
CA TYR A 232 -1.95 8.83 3.32
C TYR A 232 -3.15 8.03 2.82
N ARG A 233 -2.95 7.11 1.86
CA ARG A 233 -4.02 6.22 1.38
C ARG A 233 -4.54 5.33 2.49
N VAL A 234 -3.65 4.73 3.29
CA VAL A 234 -4.06 3.95 4.48
C VAL A 234 -4.77 4.86 5.47
N LEU A 235 -4.19 6.02 5.80
CA LEU A 235 -4.74 6.97 6.77
C LEU A 235 -6.17 7.40 6.44
N VAL A 236 -6.44 7.89 5.22
CA VAL A 236 -7.74 8.53 4.90
C VAL A 236 -8.88 7.57 4.63
N THR A 237 -8.56 6.30 4.37
CA THR A 237 -9.57 5.31 4.07
C THR A 237 -10.15 4.73 5.37
N LEU A 238 -9.39 4.78 6.46
CA LEU A 238 -9.80 4.32 7.78
C LEU A 238 -10.80 5.29 8.44
N ARG A 239 -11.79 4.75 9.15
CA ARG A 239 -12.82 5.54 9.87
C ARG A 239 -12.16 6.39 10.96
N GLN A 240 -12.66 7.59 11.21
CA GLN A 240 -12.15 8.51 12.25
C GLN A 240 -10.67 8.93 12.09
N SER A 241 -10.15 8.96 10.87
CA SER A 241 -8.78 9.37 10.55
C SER A 241 -8.35 10.75 11.11
N TYR A 242 -9.31 11.61 11.46
CA TYR A 242 -9.08 12.92 12.08
C TYR A 242 -8.70 12.86 13.56
N ALA A 243 -9.11 11.81 14.27
CA ALA A 243 -8.84 11.59 15.69
C ALA A 243 -7.69 10.60 15.91
N LEU A 244 -7.03 10.19 14.81
CA LEU A 244 -6.06 9.12 14.83
C LEU A 244 -4.68 9.61 15.26
N THR A 245 -4.08 8.84 16.17
CA THR A 245 -2.65 8.86 16.45
C THR A 245 -1.89 8.05 15.39
N ALA A 246 -1.09 8.73 14.56
CA ALA A 246 -0.21 8.09 13.59
C ALA A 246 1.26 8.28 13.98
N LEU A 247 2.02 7.19 13.93
CA LEU A 247 3.47 7.16 14.07
C LEU A 247 4.09 6.61 12.79
N THR A 248 5.20 7.19 12.35
CA THR A 248 6.03 6.64 11.28
C THR A 248 7.36 6.17 11.83
N ILE A 249 7.86 5.07 11.29
CA ILE A 249 9.20 4.56 11.55
C ILE A 249 9.99 4.74 10.26
N ASP A 250 11.08 5.49 10.30
CA ASP A 250 11.97 5.62 9.15
C ASP A 250 12.80 4.34 8.98
N PRO A 251 12.73 3.64 7.83
CA PRO A 251 13.38 2.35 7.64
C PRO A 251 14.92 2.42 7.59
N GLN A 252 15.49 3.62 7.42
CA GLN A 252 16.94 3.82 7.32
C GLN A 252 17.56 4.15 8.68
N SER A 253 17.01 5.13 9.38
CA SER A 253 17.51 5.63 10.67
C SER A 253 16.91 4.93 11.88
N GLY A 254 15.71 4.35 11.74
CA GLY A 254 14.93 3.85 12.87
C GLY A 254 14.36 4.95 13.75
N GLU A 255 14.25 6.18 13.23
CA GLU A 255 13.56 7.27 13.93
C GLU A 255 12.06 6.99 14.00
N VAL A 256 11.50 7.07 15.21
CA VAL A 256 10.05 7.00 15.46
C VAL A 256 9.51 8.41 15.61
N SER A 257 8.63 8.81 14.71
CA SER A 257 8.17 10.19 14.60
C SER A 257 6.63 10.28 14.56
N PRO A 258 6.00 11.17 15.35
CA PRO A 258 4.57 11.43 15.23
C PRO A 258 4.21 12.02 13.86
N ALA A 259 3.36 11.34 13.11
CA ALA A 259 2.88 11.81 11.81
C ALA A 259 1.66 12.75 11.91
N THR A 260 1.21 13.09 13.12
CA THR A 260 0.00 13.89 13.39
C THR A 260 -0.02 15.22 12.64
N LYS A 261 1.09 15.97 12.61
CA LYS A 261 1.16 17.25 11.88
C LYS A 261 0.95 17.06 10.38
N SER A 262 1.63 16.07 9.81
CA SER A 262 1.57 15.75 8.39
C SER A 262 0.20 15.22 7.98
N ALA A 263 -0.33 14.25 8.73
CA ALA A 263 -1.67 13.70 8.60
C ALA A 263 -2.75 14.81 8.68
N ALA A 264 -2.68 15.67 9.70
CA ALA A 264 -3.63 16.76 9.87
C ALA A 264 -3.53 17.80 8.75
N ALA A 265 -2.33 18.13 8.28
CA ALA A 265 -2.16 19.03 7.13
C ALA A 265 -2.78 18.45 5.86
N PHE A 266 -2.54 17.17 5.58
CA PHE A 266 -3.13 16.45 4.45
C PHE A 266 -4.67 16.43 4.54
N LEU A 267 -5.22 16.07 5.70
CA LEU A 267 -6.67 16.02 5.93
C LEU A 267 -7.31 17.42 5.83
N ARG A 268 -6.70 18.47 6.39
CA ARG A 268 -7.17 19.86 6.25
C ARG A 268 -7.20 20.30 4.79
N ARG A 269 -6.15 20.00 4.03
CA ARG A 269 -6.11 20.33 2.60
C ARG A 269 -7.23 19.62 1.84
N ARG A 270 -7.44 18.33 2.11
CA ARG A 270 -8.53 17.54 1.51
C ARG A 270 -9.90 18.13 1.87
N TYR A 271 -10.15 18.43 3.14
CA TYR A 271 -11.42 19.02 3.58
C TYR A 271 -11.68 20.39 2.93
N TYR A 272 -10.68 21.26 2.89
CA TYR A 272 -10.77 22.55 2.20
C TYR A 272 -11.15 22.37 0.72
N LEU A 273 -10.52 21.43 0.00
CA LEU A 273 -10.86 21.15 -1.40
C LEU A 273 -12.27 20.56 -1.54
N MET A 274 -12.73 19.75 -0.60
CA MET A 274 -14.10 19.21 -0.57
C MET A 274 -15.13 20.32 -0.34
N GLU A 275 -14.90 21.23 0.60
CA GLU A 275 -15.78 22.39 0.84
C GLU A 275 -15.82 23.32 -0.39
N LYS A 276 -14.66 23.60 -1.00
CA LYS A 276 -14.58 24.32 -2.29
C LYS A 276 -15.38 23.62 -3.39
N ALA A 277 -15.32 22.29 -3.48
CA ALA A 277 -16.08 21.51 -4.46
C ALA A 277 -17.59 21.53 -4.17
N LYS A 278 -18.02 21.64 -2.91
CA LYS A 278 -19.45 21.83 -2.55
C LYS A 278 -20.00 23.15 -3.08
N GLU A 279 -19.20 24.19 -3.27
CA GLU A 279 -19.66 25.46 -3.86
C GLU A 279 -19.63 25.44 -5.41
N ALA A 280 -19.02 24.42 -6.02
CA ALA A 280 -18.86 24.36 -7.46
C ALA A 280 -20.20 24.14 -8.20
N LYS A 281 -20.52 25.06 -9.12
CA LYS A 281 -21.71 24.99 -10.00
C LYS A 281 -21.55 23.99 -11.14
N ARG A 282 -20.31 23.69 -11.54
CA ARG A 282 -19.96 22.75 -12.60
C ARG A 282 -18.92 21.77 -12.07
N ILE A 283 -19.13 20.48 -12.32
CA ILE A 283 -18.22 19.42 -11.90
C ILE A 283 -17.72 18.72 -13.17
N GLY A 284 -16.42 18.85 -13.43
CA GLY A 284 -15.73 18.05 -14.43
C GLY A 284 -15.31 16.72 -13.82
N ILE A 285 -15.78 15.60 -14.36
CA ILE A 285 -15.27 14.28 -14.01
C ILE A 285 -14.21 13.90 -15.04
N LEU A 286 -12.96 13.81 -14.61
CA LEU A 286 -11.88 13.27 -15.42
C LEU A 286 -11.90 11.74 -15.30
N VAL A 287 -11.98 11.06 -16.44
CA VAL A 287 -12.03 9.60 -16.54
C VAL A 287 -10.86 9.17 -17.39
N HIS A 288 -9.97 8.39 -16.80
CA HIS A 288 -8.90 7.79 -17.57
C HIS A 288 -9.46 6.68 -18.45
N THR A 289 -8.98 6.62 -19.70
CA THR A 289 -9.41 5.63 -20.70
C THR A 289 -9.28 4.17 -20.22
N SER A 290 -8.32 3.89 -19.32
CA SER A 290 -8.16 2.57 -18.71
C SER A 290 -9.35 2.13 -17.84
N PHE A 291 -10.15 3.07 -17.32
CA PHE A 291 -11.27 2.81 -16.41
C PHE A 291 -12.63 3.09 -17.04
N LEU A 292 -12.71 3.32 -18.35
CA LEU A 292 -13.95 3.63 -19.06
C LEU A 292 -15.09 2.65 -18.75
N TYR A 293 -14.81 1.34 -18.74
CA TYR A 293 -15.84 0.32 -18.53
C TYR A 293 -16.40 0.36 -17.09
N THR A 294 -15.53 0.50 -16.09
CA THR A 294 -15.94 0.67 -14.68
C THR A 294 -16.65 1.99 -14.47
N PHE A 295 -16.20 3.05 -15.15
CA PHE A 295 -16.80 4.36 -15.05
C PHE A 295 -18.21 4.41 -15.65
N VAL A 296 -18.48 3.72 -16.76
CA VAL A 296 -19.84 3.64 -17.32
C VAL A 296 -20.83 3.07 -16.30
N CYS A 297 -20.44 2.04 -15.55
CA CYS A 297 -21.24 1.50 -14.45
C CYS A 297 -21.39 2.47 -13.28
N LEU A 298 -20.33 3.23 -12.94
CA LEU A 298 -20.41 4.24 -11.88
C LEU A 298 -21.23 5.47 -12.32
N PHE A 299 -21.22 5.79 -13.61
CA PHE A 299 -21.87 6.96 -14.19
C PHE A 299 -23.40 6.81 -14.17
N SER A 300 -23.90 5.59 -14.39
CA SER A 300 -25.33 5.31 -14.22
C SER A 300 -25.78 5.58 -12.78
N GLU A 301 -24.94 5.31 -11.78
CA GLU A 301 -25.19 5.67 -10.37
C GLU A 301 -24.98 7.17 -10.07
N LEU A 302 -23.97 7.81 -10.67
CA LEU A 302 -23.64 9.23 -10.50
C LEU A 302 -24.57 10.20 -11.25
N SER A 303 -25.46 9.70 -12.11
CA SER A 303 -26.53 10.49 -12.75
C SER A 303 -27.46 11.21 -11.75
N PHE A 304 -27.25 10.99 -10.45
CA PHE A 304 -27.62 11.87 -9.34
C PHE A 304 -27.30 13.37 -9.55
N GLY A 305 -26.30 13.74 -10.36
CA GLY A 305 -25.96 15.14 -10.65
C GLY A 305 -27.12 15.99 -11.19
N ASN A 306 -28.02 15.39 -11.98
CA ASN A 306 -29.24 16.07 -12.45
C ASN A 306 -30.26 16.31 -11.34
N LYS A 307 -30.19 15.58 -10.21
CA LYS A 307 -31.03 15.82 -9.02
C LYS A 307 -30.51 16.94 -8.12
N VAL A 308 -29.26 17.38 -8.27
CA VAL A 308 -28.61 18.41 -7.42
C VAL A 308 -28.42 19.75 -8.17
N GLY A 309 -28.95 19.86 -9.40
CA GLY A 309 -28.90 21.11 -10.18
C GLY A 309 -27.50 21.54 -10.62
N ARG A 310 -26.53 20.61 -10.71
CA ARG A 310 -25.16 20.90 -11.13
C ARG A 310 -24.87 20.32 -12.51
N MET A 311 -24.16 21.08 -13.32
CA MET A 311 -23.74 20.62 -14.64
C MET A 311 -22.54 19.67 -14.50
N LEU A 312 -22.71 18.44 -14.97
CA LEU A 312 -21.67 17.41 -14.98
C LEU A 312 -21.04 17.34 -16.37
N VAL A 313 -19.73 17.45 -16.47
CA VAL A 313 -18.97 17.34 -17.73
C VAL A 313 -17.97 16.22 -17.60
N VAL A 314 -17.96 15.25 -18.51
CA VAL A 314 -16.99 14.14 -18.49
C VAL A 314 -15.86 14.45 -19.45
N PHE A 315 -14.63 14.40 -18.97
CA PHE A 315 -13.41 14.51 -19.76
C PHE A 315 -12.74 13.15 -19.82
N LEU A 316 -12.42 12.69 -21.02
CA LEU A 316 -11.65 11.47 -21.23
C LEU A 316 -10.16 11.84 -21.36
N SER A 317 -9.32 11.25 -20.51
CA SER A 317 -7.85 11.37 -20.59
C SER A 317 -7.21 10.04 -20.94
#